data_AF-A0A9D8U0E9-F1
#
_entry.id   AF-A0A9D8U0E9-F1
#
_cell.length_a   1.000
_cell.length_b   1.000
_cell.length_c   1.000
_cell.angle_alpha   90.00
_cell.angle_beta   90.00
_cell.angle_gamma   90.00
#
_symmetry.space_group_name_H-M   'P 1'
#
loop_
_entity.id
_entity.type
_entity.pdbx_description
1 polymer ?
#
loop_
_entity_poly.entity_id
_entity_poly.type
_entity_poly.pdbx_seq_one_letter_code
_entity_poly.pdbx_strand_id
1 'polypeptide(L)'
;MASLRTKNGKLFVDFRVDGIRYKEYLGIPDNGENKKKLKSLLKRLDAEITLGTFDYFKYFPNGKKAASFNAQQERRQSGAATPMTFEAFAEVWFFEKKVEWRDSYSDITRVTLKKHLLPWFRGRLLDEFSKADTLSFRAFLTELPSKGGQKLSASRVNHSLTPLRIILVEAADRLGFKNPWINIKRFKQKRPAVEPFTLQEVQAIIEHVRPDFKTYYLVRFFTGLRSSEVDGLQWKYVDFDRRQILVREALVRGKLTDTNTGGSSREIDMSQIVYESLHDRKRKSGNKLFSARYGQPLNNRYLTQRVWYPQFGHLGLNLHRSYQTRHTAATLWLAAGENPEWIARQMDHADTKMLFEVYSRNVPNHTRKDGSAFERLLKSEFVSVQSNPKEAN
;
A
#
# COMPACT_ATOMS: atom_id res chain seq x y z
N MET A 1 10.29 26.22 33.35
CA MET A 1 9.60 27.47 33.68
C MET A 1 8.11 27.26 33.65
N ALA A 2 7.52 27.30 34.84
CA ALA A 2 6.12 27.19 35.10
C ALA A 2 5.42 28.51 34.79
N SER A 3 4.29 28.42 34.12
CA SER A 3 3.53 29.57 33.67
C SER A 3 2.08 29.46 34.12
N LEU A 4 1.51 30.59 34.54
CA LEU A 4 0.08 30.69 34.84
C LEU A 4 -0.68 31.00 33.55
N ARG A 5 -1.73 30.24 33.27
CA ARG A 5 -2.59 30.45 32.10
C ARG A 5 -4.06 30.38 32.50
N THR A 6 -4.91 30.89 31.63
CA THR A 6 -6.36 30.99 31.88
C THR A 6 -7.14 30.18 30.85
N LYS A 7 -8.17 29.46 31.30
CA LYS A 7 -9.15 28.78 30.44
C LYS A 7 -10.52 28.87 31.09
N ASN A 8 -11.53 29.32 30.35
CA ASN A 8 -12.91 29.51 30.83
C ASN A 8 -12.98 30.36 32.11
N GLY A 9 -12.20 31.45 32.17
CA GLY A 9 -12.14 32.36 33.33
C GLY A 9 -11.45 31.77 34.58
N LYS A 10 -10.91 30.55 34.52
CA LYS A 10 -10.21 29.89 35.62
C LYS A 10 -8.73 29.70 35.33
N LEU A 11 -7.91 29.79 36.37
CA LEU A 11 -6.46 29.67 36.31
C LEU A 11 -6.00 28.21 36.33
N PHE A 12 -4.95 27.91 35.56
CA PHE A 12 -4.24 26.65 35.58
C PHE A 12 -2.73 26.88 35.48
N VAL A 13 -1.95 25.95 36.04
CA VAL A 13 -0.49 25.98 36.02
C VAL A 13 0.02 25.08 34.92
N ASP A 14 0.88 25.61 34.06
CA ASP A 14 1.48 24.92 32.92
C ASP A 14 3.00 24.90 33.08
N PHE A 15 3.55 23.73 33.33
CA PHE A 15 4.96 23.54 33.68
C PHE A 15 5.51 22.27 33.04
N ARG A 16 6.84 22.12 33.10
CA ARG A 16 7.53 20.93 32.60
C ARG A 16 8.42 20.34 33.67
N VAL A 17 8.37 19.02 33.81
CA VAL A 17 9.27 18.22 34.64
C VAL A 17 9.87 17.18 33.71
N ASP A 18 11.20 17.18 33.56
CA ASP A 18 11.94 16.24 32.70
C ASP A 18 11.44 16.18 31.24
N GLY A 19 11.11 17.34 30.68
CA GLY A 19 10.59 17.45 29.31
C GLY A 19 9.10 17.13 29.16
N ILE A 20 8.46 16.50 30.14
CA ILE A 20 7.02 16.22 30.15
C ILE A 20 6.27 17.48 30.59
N ARG A 21 5.18 17.82 29.88
CA ARG A 21 4.34 18.98 30.17
C ARG A 21 3.14 18.62 31.03
N TYR A 22 2.99 19.31 32.16
CA TYR A 22 1.87 19.18 33.08
C TYR A 22 0.97 20.41 33.00
N LYS A 23 -0.35 20.20 33.04
CA LYS A 23 -1.37 21.25 33.03
C LYS A 23 -2.38 20.98 34.14
N GLU A 24 -2.16 21.58 35.30
CA GLU A 24 -3.01 21.38 36.47
C GLU A 24 -3.96 22.56 36.69
N TYR A 25 -5.25 22.24 36.71
CA TYR A 25 -6.32 23.22 36.83
C TYR A 25 -6.61 23.47 38.31
N LEU A 26 -6.42 24.72 38.75
CA LEU A 26 -6.60 25.09 40.15
C LEU A 26 -8.07 25.33 40.52
N GLY A 27 -8.94 25.53 39.54
CA GLY A 27 -10.36 25.84 39.76
C GLY A 27 -10.64 27.28 40.22
N ILE A 28 -9.60 28.10 40.40
CA ILE A 28 -9.65 29.47 40.94
C ILE A 28 -9.93 30.49 39.82
N PRO A 29 -10.77 31.53 40.05
CA PRO A 29 -11.02 32.61 39.08
C PRO A 29 -9.77 33.42 38.72
N ASP A 30 -9.68 33.86 37.46
CA ASP A 30 -8.64 34.77 36.98
C ASP A 30 -8.89 36.22 37.46
N ASN A 31 -8.28 36.59 38.58
CA ASN A 31 -8.23 37.98 39.06
C ASN A 31 -6.80 38.36 39.52
N GLY A 32 -6.56 39.67 39.67
CA GLY A 32 -5.23 40.21 39.99
C GLY A 32 -4.66 39.70 41.32
N GLU A 33 -5.52 39.50 42.32
CA GLU A 33 -5.14 39.00 43.63
C GLU A 33 -4.67 37.54 43.58
N ASN A 34 -5.44 36.67 42.91
CA ASN A 34 -5.12 35.26 42.73
C ASN A 34 -3.84 35.07 41.89
N LYS A 35 -3.65 35.88 40.85
CA LYS A 35 -2.40 35.90 40.07
C LYS A 35 -1.21 36.30 40.95
N LYS A 36 -1.35 37.29 41.84
CA LYS A 36 -0.27 37.74 42.74
C LYS A 36 0.09 36.66 43.76
N LYS A 37 -0.90 35.99 44.37
CA LYS A 37 -0.70 34.87 45.30
C LYS A 37 0.04 33.71 44.62
N LEU A 38 -0.36 33.36 43.40
CA LEU A 38 0.22 32.24 42.65
C LEU A 38 1.61 32.50 42.04
N LYS A 39 2.06 33.76 41.91
CA LYS A 39 3.44 34.05 41.48
C LYS A 39 4.49 33.46 42.44
N SER A 40 4.21 33.49 43.75
CA SER A 40 5.11 32.93 44.76
C SER A 40 5.18 31.40 44.66
N LEU A 41 4.04 30.76 44.39
CA LEU A 41 3.94 29.33 44.14
C LEU A 41 4.75 28.92 42.90
N LEU A 42 4.61 29.65 41.78
CA LEU A 42 5.35 29.36 40.55
C LEU A 42 6.87 29.45 40.75
N LYS A 43 7.35 30.45 41.49
CA LYS A 43 8.78 30.59 41.80
C LYS A 43 9.32 29.40 42.59
N ARG A 44 8.59 28.94 43.62
CA ARG A 44 8.97 27.76 44.42
C ARG A 44 8.95 26.50 43.57
N LEU A 45 7.90 26.34 42.77
CA LEU A 45 7.73 25.21 41.87
C LEU A 45 8.86 25.14 40.83
N ASP A 46 9.23 26.26 40.20
CA ASP A 46 10.37 26.30 39.28
C ASP A 46 11.71 26.01 39.96
N ALA A 47 11.92 26.53 41.19
CA ALA A 47 13.12 26.26 41.96
C ALA A 47 13.25 24.77 42.32
N GLU A 48 12.20 24.15 42.85
CA GLU A 48 12.19 22.72 43.21
C GLU A 48 12.32 21.81 41.98
N ILE A 49 11.73 22.18 40.83
CA ILE A 49 11.93 21.45 39.56
C ILE A 49 13.39 21.54 39.11
N THR A 50 13.99 22.72 39.21
CA THR A 50 15.39 22.94 38.80
C THR A 50 16.36 22.18 39.70
N LEU A 51 16.07 22.11 41.00
CA LEU A 51 16.87 21.39 41.99
C LEU A 51 16.60 19.87 41.99
N GLY A 52 15.62 19.40 41.21
CA GLY A 52 15.26 17.98 41.16
C GLY A 52 14.53 17.46 42.41
N THR A 53 14.09 18.35 43.30
CA THR A 53 13.40 18.01 44.57
C THR A 53 11.89 18.21 44.49
N PHE A 54 11.33 18.36 43.29
CA PHE A 54 9.92 18.62 43.09
C PHE A 54 9.06 17.41 43.47
N ASP A 55 8.12 17.62 44.40
CA ASP A 55 7.08 16.67 44.77
C ASP A 55 5.72 17.14 44.23
N TYR A 56 5.15 16.39 43.30
CA TYR A 56 3.86 16.71 42.69
C TYR A 56 2.71 16.73 43.71
N PHE A 57 2.68 15.80 44.67
CA PHE A 57 1.56 15.67 45.61
C PHE A 57 1.53 16.80 46.63
N LYS A 58 2.69 17.38 46.94
CA LYS A 58 2.82 18.60 47.76
C LYS A 58 2.05 19.78 47.17
N TYR A 59 2.01 19.91 45.83
CA TYR A 59 1.34 21.03 45.15
C TYR A 59 -0.05 20.69 44.62
N PHE A 60 -0.24 19.45 44.15
CA PHE A 60 -1.44 19.00 43.46
C PHE A 60 -1.92 17.64 44.00
N PRO A 61 -2.35 17.56 45.28
CA PRO A 61 -2.69 16.29 45.92
C PRO A 61 -3.81 15.51 45.22
N ASN A 62 -4.75 16.23 44.58
CA ASN A 62 -5.86 15.66 43.80
C ASN A 62 -5.72 15.94 42.29
N GLY A 63 -4.50 16.21 41.81
CA GLY A 63 -4.27 16.59 40.43
C GLY A 63 -4.52 15.42 39.45
N LYS A 64 -5.03 15.71 38.26
CA LYS A 64 -5.43 14.66 37.30
C LYS A 64 -4.24 13.85 36.78
N LYS A 65 -3.02 14.38 36.88
CA LYS A 65 -1.77 13.72 36.46
C LYS A 65 -1.01 13.03 37.62
N ALA A 66 -1.62 12.87 38.79
CA ALA A 66 -1.02 12.18 39.94
C ALA A 66 -0.55 10.75 39.60
N ALA A 67 -1.40 9.95 38.95
CA ALA A 67 -1.06 8.57 38.58
C ALA A 67 0.11 8.49 37.58
N SER A 68 0.17 9.40 36.60
CA SER A 68 1.28 9.47 35.65
C SER A 68 2.59 9.93 36.30
N PHE A 69 2.52 10.81 37.31
CA PHE A 69 3.72 11.26 38.04
C PHE A 69 4.29 10.15 38.93
N ASN A 70 3.44 9.39 39.65
CA ASN A 70 3.89 8.23 40.42
C ASN A 70 4.53 7.16 39.55
N ALA A 71 3.89 6.80 38.43
CA ALA A 71 4.47 5.84 37.49
C ALA A 71 5.84 6.29 36.95
N GLN A 72 6.08 7.59 36.81
CA GLN A 72 7.38 8.13 36.41
C GLN A 72 8.42 8.10 37.53
N GLN A 73 8.03 8.38 38.78
CA GLN A 73 8.88 8.28 39.97
C GLN A 73 9.32 6.83 40.22
N GLU A 74 8.38 5.88 40.17
CA GLU A 74 8.65 4.45 40.30
C GLU A 74 9.59 3.94 39.20
N ARG A 75 9.46 4.46 37.97
CA ARG A 75 10.35 4.17 36.84
C ARG A 75 11.74 4.76 36.98
N ARG A 76 11.87 5.96 37.54
CA ARG A 76 13.18 6.55 37.87
C ARG A 76 13.91 5.73 38.91
N GLN A 77 13.19 5.27 39.93
CA GLN A 77 13.75 4.43 40.98
C GLN A 77 14.14 3.05 40.45
N SER A 78 13.49 2.55 39.39
CA SER A 78 13.84 1.30 38.72
C SER A 78 14.82 1.43 37.55
N GLY A 79 15.31 2.65 37.23
CA GLY A 79 16.25 2.90 36.14
C GLY A 79 15.64 2.81 34.73
N ALA A 80 14.32 2.83 34.59
CA ALA A 80 13.63 2.75 33.31
C ALA A 80 13.77 4.05 32.48
N ALA A 81 13.91 3.89 31.17
CA ALA A 81 14.24 4.95 30.21
C ALA A 81 13.27 6.16 30.22
N THR A 82 13.81 7.34 29.90
CA THR A 82 13.07 8.61 29.78
C THR A 82 11.85 8.47 28.85
N PRO A 83 10.67 9.01 29.24
CA PRO A 83 9.46 8.89 28.44
C PRO A 83 9.61 9.56 27.07
N MET A 84 9.46 8.77 26.02
CA MET A 84 9.63 9.20 24.65
C MET A 84 8.28 9.59 24.03
N THR A 85 8.26 10.69 23.27
CA THR A 85 7.06 11.06 22.51
C THR A 85 6.87 10.16 21.31
N PHE A 86 5.63 10.06 20.84
CA PHE A 86 5.29 9.33 19.63
C PHE A 86 6.10 9.82 18.42
N GLU A 87 6.26 11.14 18.24
CA GLU A 87 6.99 11.67 17.09
C GLU A 87 8.46 11.33 17.12
N ALA A 88 9.10 11.43 18.29
CA ALA A 88 10.52 11.12 18.42
C ALA A 88 10.78 9.64 18.09
N PHE A 89 9.98 8.73 18.64
CA PHE A 89 10.13 7.31 18.37
C PHE A 89 9.74 6.95 16.93
N ALA A 90 8.69 7.57 16.37
CA ALA A 90 8.28 7.31 14.99
C ALA A 90 9.37 7.67 13.96
N GLU A 91 10.16 8.72 14.22
CA GLU A 91 11.30 9.07 13.37
C GLU A 91 12.44 8.05 13.47
N VAL A 92 12.78 7.61 14.69
CA VAL A 92 13.77 6.54 14.92
C VAL A 92 13.33 5.26 14.22
N TRP A 93 12.10 4.81 14.50
CA TRP A 93 11.51 3.62 13.89
C TRP A 93 11.52 3.69 12.36
N PHE A 94 11.15 4.84 11.78
CA PHE A 94 11.16 4.98 10.33
C PHE A 94 12.58 4.91 9.76
N PHE A 95 13.55 5.54 10.41
CA PHE A 95 14.94 5.53 9.95
C PHE A 95 15.55 4.13 10.01
N GLU A 96 15.25 3.37 11.04
CA GLU A 96 15.68 1.98 11.18
C GLU A 96 15.01 1.10 10.13
N LYS A 97 13.69 1.22 9.95
CA LYS A 97 12.94 0.31 9.07
C LYS A 97 13.03 0.63 7.59
N LYS A 98 13.28 1.88 7.19
CA LYS A 98 13.36 2.26 5.77
C LYS A 98 14.47 1.51 5.02
N VAL A 99 15.51 1.02 5.71
CA VAL A 99 16.64 0.30 5.08
C VAL A 99 16.21 -1.07 4.57
N GLU A 100 15.16 -1.65 5.15
CA GLU A 100 14.60 -2.95 4.75
C GLU A 100 13.63 -2.81 3.56
N TRP A 101 13.29 -1.59 3.15
CA TRP A 101 12.18 -1.31 2.25
C TRP A 101 12.62 -0.75 0.92
N ARG A 102 11.85 -1.07 -0.14
CA ARG A 102 11.93 -0.34 -1.40
C ARG A 102 11.52 1.12 -1.20
N ASP A 103 12.15 2.04 -1.93
CA ASP A 103 11.88 3.49 -1.89
C ASP A 103 10.38 3.82 -1.95
N SER A 104 9.65 3.13 -2.82
CA SER A 104 8.22 3.37 -3.02
C SER A 104 7.39 3.11 -1.76
N TYR A 105 7.74 2.10 -0.97
CA TYR A 105 7.09 1.77 0.29
C TYR A 105 7.50 2.75 1.38
N SER A 106 8.80 3.06 1.49
CA SER A 106 9.34 4.08 2.40
C SER A 106 8.63 5.42 2.23
N ASP A 107 8.43 5.87 1.00
CA ASP A 107 7.73 7.12 0.71
C ASP A 107 6.26 7.08 1.10
N ILE A 108 5.54 5.98 0.82
CA ILE A 108 4.13 5.84 1.19
C ILE A 108 3.97 5.84 2.71
N THR A 109 4.85 5.14 3.42
CA THR A 109 4.87 5.12 4.89
C THR A 109 5.19 6.51 5.43
N ARG A 110 6.17 7.22 4.85
CA ARG A 110 6.54 8.58 5.25
C ARG A 110 5.40 9.57 5.05
N VAL A 111 4.70 9.50 3.92
CA VAL A 111 3.52 10.32 3.63
C VAL A 111 2.41 10.03 4.65
N THR A 112 2.18 8.75 4.97
CA THR A 112 1.19 8.34 5.98
C THR A 112 1.51 8.93 7.36
N LEU A 113 2.78 8.85 7.79
CA LEU A 113 3.24 9.43 9.04
C LEU A 113 2.99 10.94 9.10
N LYS A 114 3.50 11.68 8.10
CA LYS A 114 3.41 13.15 8.04
C LYS A 114 1.97 13.65 7.92
N LYS A 115 1.13 12.95 7.15
CA LYS A 115 -0.23 13.41 6.86
C LYS A 115 -1.22 13.10 7.97
N HIS A 116 -1.07 11.96 8.65
CA HIS A 116 -2.10 11.46 9.56
C HIS A 116 -1.60 11.23 10.99
N LEU A 117 -0.47 10.55 11.16
CA LEU A 117 -0.04 10.07 12.48
C LEU A 117 0.63 11.17 13.31
N LEU A 118 1.63 11.84 12.76
CA LEU A 118 2.37 12.89 13.47
C LEU A 118 1.49 14.09 13.86
N PRO A 119 0.56 14.60 13.00
CA PRO A 119 -0.33 15.68 13.41
C PRO A 119 -1.31 15.28 14.53
N TRP A 120 -1.82 14.05 14.50
CA TRP A 120 -2.82 13.57 15.44
C TRP A 120 -2.23 13.28 16.83
N PHE A 121 -1.09 12.60 16.87
CA PHE A 121 -0.45 12.18 18.12
C PHE A 121 0.58 13.19 18.64
N ARG A 122 0.47 14.45 18.24
CA ARG A 122 1.50 15.45 18.54
C ARG A 122 1.71 15.64 20.05
N GLY A 123 2.93 15.45 20.53
CA GLY A 123 3.33 15.60 21.93
C GLY A 123 2.76 14.54 22.86
N ARG A 124 2.20 13.44 22.33
CA ARG A 124 1.72 12.32 23.13
C ARG A 124 2.90 11.43 23.53
N LEU A 125 2.97 11.04 24.80
CA LEU A 125 3.93 10.07 25.29
C LEU A 125 3.46 8.65 24.95
N LEU A 126 4.40 7.77 24.60
CA LEU A 126 4.09 6.40 24.14
C LEU A 126 3.45 5.52 25.21
N ASP A 127 3.87 5.69 26.45
CA ASP A 127 3.37 4.94 27.62
C ASP A 127 1.98 5.39 28.09
N GLU A 128 1.52 6.57 27.67
CA GLU A 128 0.16 7.04 27.88
C GLU A 128 -0.83 6.50 26.82
N PHE A 129 -0.36 5.83 25.76
CA PHE A 129 -1.26 5.32 24.73
C PHE A 129 -2.15 4.23 25.28
N SER A 130 -3.45 4.36 25.03
CA SER A 130 -4.44 3.36 25.33
C SER A 130 -5.07 2.77 24.07
N LYS A 131 -5.80 1.67 24.25
CA LYS A 131 -6.67 1.12 23.21
C LYS A 131 -7.71 2.16 22.74
N ALA A 132 -8.19 3.02 23.64
CA ALA A 132 -9.17 4.05 23.32
C ALA A 132 -8.60 5.07 22.33
N ASP A 133 -7.35 5.51 22.52
CA ASP A 133 -6.68 6.45 21.60
C ASP A 133 -6.57 5.88 20.18
N THR A 134 -6.27 4.58 20.08
CA THR A 134 -6.19 3.90 18.78
C THR A 134 -7.56 3.80 18.10
N LEU A 135 -8.63 3.54 18.87
CA LEU A 135 -10.00 3.50 18.34
C LEU A 135 -10.49 4.90 17.93
N SER A 136 -10.18 5.94 18.70
CA SER A 136 -10.48 7.33 18.35
C SER A 136 -9.78 7.75 17.07
N PHE A 137 -8.50 7.43 16.91
CA PHE A 137 -7.77 7.70 15.66
C PHE A 137 -8.36 6.92 14.47
N ARG A 138 -8.72 5.66 14.68
CA ARG A 138 -9.38 4.83 13.67
C ARG A 138 -10.71 5.45 13.20
N ALA A 139 -11.53 5.97 14.11
CA ALA A 139 -12.78 6.66 13.79
C ALA A 139 -12.53 8.01 13.10
N PHE A 140 -11.50 8.75 13.51
CA PHE A 140 -11.10 9.98 12.83
C PHE A 140 -10.73 9.71 11.35
N LEU A 141 -9.97 8.66 11.07
CA LEU A 141 -9.59 8.30 9.70
C LEU A 141 -10.79 7.99 8.80
N THR A 142 -11.91 7.48 9.34
CA THR A 142 -13.11 7.20 8.54
C THR A 142 -13.88 8.46 8.16
N GLU A 143 -13.73 9.54 8.93
CA GLU A 143 -14.37 10.83 8.66
C GLU A 143 -13.53 11.76 7.78
N LEU A 144 -12.26 11.42 7.52
CA LEU A 144 -11.41 12.23 6.66
C LEU A 144 -11.88 12.21 5.19
N PRO A 145 -11.99 13.39 4.55
CA PRO A 145 -12.26 13.47 3.13
C PRO A 145 -11.03 13.02 2.32
N SER A 146 -11.30 12.28 1.26
CA SER A 146 -10.37 11.98 0.18
C SER A 146 -10.27 13.17 -0.78
N LYS A 147 -9.36 13.08 -1.77
CA LYS A 147 -9.15 14.13 -2.78
C LYS A 147 -10.40 14.49 -3.61
N GLY A 148 -11.47 13.70 -3.54
CA GLY A 148 -12.75 13.96 -4.19
C GLY A 148 -13.91 14.19 -3.22
N GLY A 149 -13.64 14.61 -1.98
CA GLY A 149 -14.66 14.88 -0.96
C GLY A 149 -15.30 13.65 -0.30
N GLN A 150 -15.16 12.46 -0.89
CA GLN A 150 -15.66 11.21 -0.32
C GLN A 150 -14.81 10.73 0.86
N LYS A 151 -15.39 9.98 1.81
CA LYS A 151 -14.68 9.35 2.94
C LYS A 151 -13.55 8.42 2.49
N LEU A 152 -12.53 8.23 3.33
CA LEU A 152 -11.45 7.27 3.05
C LEU A 152 -11.98 5.83 2.95
N SER A 153 -11.48 5.06 1.99
CA SER A 153 -11.82 3.64 1.86
C SER A 153 -11.25 2.81 3.02
N ALA A 154 -11.92 1.71 3.37
CA ALA A 154 -11.46 0.76 4.39
C ALA A 154 -10.01 0.30 4.17
N SER A 155 -9.60 0.10 2.92
CA SER A 155 -8.21 -0.24 2.55
C SER A 155 -7.24 0.87 2.91
N ARG A 156 -7.57 2.14 2.58
CA ARG A 156 -6.73 3.30 2.93
C ARG A 156 -6.62 3.47 4.44
N VAL A 157 -7.71 3.29 5.18
CA VAL A 157 -7.71 3.35 6.65
C VAL A 157 -6.80 2.25 7.23
N ASN A 158 -6.94 1.01 6.75
CA ASN A 158 -6.06 -0.09 7.17
C ASN A 158 -4.58 0.17 6.86
N HIS A 159 -4.27 0.78 5.71
CA HIS A 159 -2.90 1.20 5.39
C HIS A 159 -2.39 2.27 6.36
N SER A 160 -3.19 3.28 6.70
CA SER A 160 -2.81 4.30 7.69
C SER A 160 -2.60 3.72 9.09
N LEU A 161 -3.37 2.70 9.46
CA LEU A 161 -3.28 2.01 10.74
C LEU A 161 -2.08 1.06 10.84
N THR A 162 -1.52 0.61 9.72
CA THR A 162 -0.45 -0.40 9.73
C THR A 162 0.85 0.14 10.35
N PRO A 163 1.38 1.32 9.96
CA PRO A 163 2.54 1.92 10.63
C PRO A 163 2.27 2.21 12.10
N LEU A 164 1.08 2.70 12.46
CA LEU A 164 0.71 2.95 13.86
C LEU A 164 0.81 1.68 14.71
N ARG A 165 0.28 0.56 14.22
CA ARG A 165 0.39 -0.73 14.89
C ARG A 165 1.85 -1.10 15.14
N ILE A 166 2.68 -1.06 14.10
CA ILE A 166 4.07 -1.51 14.20
C ILE A 166 4.83 -0.61 15.19
N ILE A 167 4.66 0.71 15.09
CA ILE A 167 5.29 1.68 15.99
C ILE A 167 4.91 1.42 17.45
N LEU A 168 3.61 1.25 17.75
CA LEU A 168 3.16 1.08 19.12
C LEU A 168 3.56 -0.27 19.72
N VAL A 169 3.57 -1.33 18.92
CA VAL A 169 4.02 -2.66 19.37
C VAL A 169 5.52 -2.64 19.64
N GLU A 170 6.32 -2.08 18.74
CA GLU A 170 7.77 -1.95 18.91
C GLU A 170 8.12 -1.06 20.11
N ALA A 171 7.42 0.06 20.27
CA ALA A 171 7.65 0.97 21.39
C ALA A 171 7.32 0.29 22.74
N ALA A 172 6.21 -0.45 22.79
CA ALA A 172 5.80 -1.16 24.00
C ALA A 172 6.86 -2.19 24.43
N ASP A 173 7.43 -2.91 23.46
CA ASP A 173 8.49 -3.88 23.66
C ASP A 173 9.80 -3.20 24.13
N ARG A 174 10.30 -2.22 23.37
CA ARG A 174 11.58 -1.54 23.66
C ARG A 174 11.57 -0.71 24.94
N LEU A 175 10.42 -0.12 25.29
CA LEU A 175 10.29 0.79 26.44
C LEU A 175 9.59 0.12 27.64
N GLY A 176 9.22 -1.16 27.55
CA GLY A 176 8.70 -1.94 28.67
C GLY A 176 7.34 -1.49 29.19
N PHE A 177 6.44 -1.03 28.32
CA PHE A 177 5.07 -0.66 28.71
C PHE A 177 4.01 -1.56 28.06
N LYS A 178 2.77 -1.51 28.56
CA LYS A 178 1.68 -2.35 28.05
C LYS A 178 1.34 -2.00 26.60
N ASN A 179 1.39 -2.99 25.72
CA ASN A 179 1.00 -2.83 24.33
C ASN A 179 -0.45 -2.30 24.19
N PRO A 180 -0.66 -1.12 23.58
CA PRO A 180 -1.99 -0.52 23.41
C PRO A 180 -2.81 -1.17 22.27
N TRP A 181 -2.15 -1.92 21.39
CA TRP A 181 -2.77 -2.56 20.22
C TRP A 181 -3.31 -3.96 20.55
N ILE A 182 -4.39 -4.02 21.33
CA ILE A 182 -5.02 -5.30 21.74
C ILE A 182 -6.40 -5.46 21.10
N ASN A 183 -6.60 -6.57 20.38
CA ASN A 183 -7.87 -6.96 19.75
C ASN A 183 -8.46 -5.89 18.81
N ILE A 184 -7.61 -5.11 18.16
CA ILE A 184 -8.02 -4.09 17.18
C ILE A 184 -8.12 -4.74 15.80
N LYS A 185 -9.36 -5.04 15.39
CA LYS A 185 -9.64 -5.68 14.09
C LYS A 185 -9.47 -4.68 12.94
N ARG A 186 -8.87 -5.14 11.85
CA ARG A 186 -8.84 -4.42 10.56
C ARG A 186 -10.26 -4.27 10.01
N PHE A 187 -10.50 -3.22 9.24
CA PHE A 187 -11.74 -3.12 8.47
C PHE A 187 -11.80 -4.21 7.41
N LYS A 188 -12.97 -4.83 7.25
CA LYS A 188 -13.23 -5.76 6.14
C LYS A 188 -13.06 -5.00 4.82
N GLN A 189 -12.36 -5.61 3.89
CA GLN A 189 -12.13 -5.05 2.56
C GLN A 189 -12.91 -5.88 1.55
N LYS A 190 -13.70 -5.23 0.71
CA LYS A 190 -14.23 -5.88 -0.49
C LYS A 190 -13.07 -6.05 -1.47
N ARG A 191 -12.89 -7.25 -1.98
CA ARG A 191 -11.96 -7.47 -3.09
C ARG A 191 -12.50 -6.71 -4.32
N PRO A 192 -11.68 -5.91 -5.02
CA PRO A 192 -12.13 -5.27 -6.26
C PRO A 192 -12.63 -6.32 -7.24
N ALA A 193 -13.73 -6.02 -7.93
CA ALA A 193 -14.20 -6.88 -9.01
C ALA A 193 -13.15 -6.88 -10.13
N VAL A 194 -12.90 -8.07 -10.69
CA VAL A 194 -12.13 -8.24 -11.91
C VAL A 194 -13.12 -8.24 -13.05
N GLU A 195 -12.88 -7.38 -14.03
CA GLU A 195 -13.75 -7.12 -15.17
C GLU A 195 -12.87 -7.24 -16.42
N PRO A 196 -12.60 -8.48 -16.86
CA PRO A 196 -11.79 -8.71 -18.06
C PRO A 196 -12.59 -8.32 -19.29
N PHE A 197 -11.88 -7.86 -20.32
CA PHE A 197 -12.49 -7.56 -21.61
C PHE A 197 -12.78 -8.85 -22.38
N THR A 198 -13.85 -8.83 -23.18
CA THR A 198 -14.08 -9.83 -24.22
C THR A 198 -13.06 -9.67 -25.35
N LEU A 199 -12.84 -10.73 -26.15
CA LEU A 199 -11.90 -10.66 -27.27
C LEU A 199 -12.33 -9.60 -28.30
N GLN A 200 -13.64 -9.39 -28.48
CA GLN A 200 -14.21 -8.37 -29.36
C GLN A 200 -13.89 -6.95 -28.87
N GLU A 201 -14.03 -6.69 -27.56
CA GLU A 201 -13.64 -5.41 -26.96
C GLU A 201 -12.12 -5.19 -27.08
N VAL A 202 -11.31 -6.24 -26.87
CA VAL A 202 -9.85 -6.17 -27.06
C VAL A 202 -9.50 -5.77 -28.49
N GLN A 203 -10.12 -6.40 -29.49
CA GLN A 203 -9.95 -6.05 -30.90
C GLN A 203 -10.34 -4.60 -31.18
N ALA A 204 -11.53 -4.17 -30.75
CA ALA A 204 -12.02 -2.82 -30.95
C ALA A 204 -11.08 -1.77 -30.32
N ILE A 205 -10.58 -2.02 -29.10
CA ILE A 205 -9.63 -1.15 -28.42
C ILE A 205 -8.31 -1.03 -29.20
N ILE A 206 -7.75 -2.15 -29.68
CA ILE A 206 -6.48 -2.18 -30.42
C ILE A 206 -6.64 -1.50 -31.79
N GLU A 207 -7.77 -1.65 -32.45
CA GLU A 207 -8.01 -1.05 -33.77
C GLU A 207 -8.13 0.48 -33.71
N HIS A 208 -8.84 0.97 -32.69
CA HIS A 208 -9.14 2.39 -32.52
C HIS A 208 -8.06 3.17 -31.78
N VAL A 209 -7.12 2.50 -31.09
CA VAL A 209 -6.08 3.23 -30.36
C VAL A 209 -5.11 3.91 -31.31
N ARG A 210 -4.56 5.03 -30.86
CA ARG A 210 -3.54 5.80 -31.59
C ARG A 210 -2.47 4.84 -32.16
N PRO A 211 -2.11 4.94 -33.46
CA PRO A 211 -1.27 3.93 -34.13
C PRO A 211 0.05 3.61 -33.42
N ASP A 212 0.68 4.60 -32.81
CA ASP A 212 1.95 4.45 -32.07
C ASP A 212 1.83 3.64 -30.76
N PHE A 213 0.60 3.45 -30.25
CA PHE A 213 0.29 2.63 -29.08
C PHE A 213 -0.33 1.27 -29.40
N LYS A 214 -0.55 0.92 -30.67
CA LYS A 214 -1.11 -0.40 -31.04
C LYS A 214 -0.26 -1.56 -30.50
N THR A 215 1.04 -1.56 -30.80
CA THR A 215 1.99 -2.57 -30.27
C THR A 215 2.03 -2.58 -28.74
N TYR A 216 1.93 -1.41 -28.11
CA TYR A 216 1.96 -1.29 -26.65
C TYR A 216 0.75 -1.97 -26.00
N TYR A 217 -0.46 -1.77 -26.54
CA TYR A 217 -1.65 -2.44 -26.02
C TYR A 217 -1.74 -3.91 -26.41
N LEU A 218 -1.26 -4.30 -27.59
CA LEU A 218 -1.09 -5.71 -27.97
C LEU A 218 -0.25 -6.46 -26.94
N VAL A 219 0.92 -5.92 -26.59
CA VAL A 219 1.77 -6.47 -25.55
C VAL A 219 1.01 -6.54 -24.21
N ARG A 220 0.33 -5.47 -23.78
CA ARG A 220 -0.44 -5.48 -22.52
C ARG A 220 -1.53 -6.54 -22.45
N PHE A 221 -2.26 -6.76 -23.54
CA PHE A 221 -3.38 -7.69 -23.58
C PHE A 221 -2.96 -9.15 -23.72
N PHE A 222 -1.81 -9.41 -24.35
CA PHE A 222 -1.43 -10.78 -24.75
C PHE A 222 -0.15 -11.31 -24.10
N THR A 223 0.45 -10.59 -23.16
CA THR A 223 1.64 -11.04 -22.41
C THR A 223 1.42 -11.14 -20.90
N GLY A 224 0.30 -10.62 -20.40
CA GLY A 224 0.02 -10.62 -18.96
C GLY A 224 1.00 -9.80 -18.11
N LEU A 225 1.90 -9.01 -18.71
CA LEU A 225 2.88 -8.17 -17.99
C LEU A 225 2.21 -7.17 -17.03
N ARG A 226 2.86 -6.87 -15.90
CA ARG A 226 2.43 -5.77 -15.01
C ARG A 226 2.65 -4.43 -15.71
N SER A 227 1.83 -3.42 -15.37
CA SER A 227 1.92 -2.08 -16.00
C SER A 227 3.36 -1.53 -16.01
N SER A 228 4.06 -1.60 -14.88
CA SER A 228 5.44 -1.09 -14.79
C SER A 228 6.44 -1.90 -15.61
N GLU A 229 6.20 -3.19 -15.81
CA GLU A 229 7.07 -4.05 -16.63
C GLU A 229 6.92 -3.70 -18.12
N VAL A 230 5.69 -3.49 -18.60
CA VAL A 230 5.46 -3.02 -19.98
C VAL A 230 6.02 -1.61 -20.17
N ASP A 231 5.75 -0.70 -19.22
CA ASP A 231 6.19 0.70 -19.29
C ASP A 231 7.73 0.81 -19.32
N GLY A 232 8.44 -0.18 -18.77
CA GLY A 232 9.90 -0.24 -18.70
C GLY A 232 10.57 -1.17 -19.72
N LEU A 233 9.80 -1.82 -20.61
CA LEU A 233 10.35 -2.83 -21.51
C LEU A 233 11.32 -2.22 -22.54
N GLN A 234 12.46 -2.90 -22.75
CA GLN A 234 13.54 -2.45 -23.64
C GLN A 234 13.82 -3.48 -24.74
N TRP A 235 14.35 -3.04 -25.88
CA TRP A 235 14.70 -3.91 -27.00
C TRP A 235 15.70 -5.02 -26.63
N LYS A 236 16.65 -4.74 -25.72
CA LYS A 236 17.64 -5.73 -25.25
C LYS A 236 17.04 -6.93 -24.52
N TYR A 237 15.76 -6.85 -24.15
CA TYR A 237 15.01 -7.89 -23.46
C TYR A 237 13.92 -8.52 -24.35
N VAL A 238 13.95 -8.27 -25.66
CA VAL A 238 13.08 -8.95 -26.63
C VAL A 238 13.93 -9.87 -27.48
N ASP A 239 13.80 -11.17 -27.23
CA ASP A 239 14.48 -12.23 -27.96
C ASP A 239 13.56 -12.73 -29.08
N PHE A 240 13.87 -12.32 -30.31
CA PHE A 240 13.08 -12.70 -31.48
C PHE A 240 13.36 -14.15 -31.92
N ASP A 241 14.56 -14.65 -31.68
CA ASP A 241 14.96 -16.00 -32.08
C ASP A 241 14.24 -17.04 -31.23
N ARG A 242 14.18 -16.81 -29.92
CA ARG A 242 13.44 -17.66 -28.96
C ARG A 242 11.97 -17.30 -28.85
N ARG A 243 11.54 -16.22 -29.50
CA ARG A 243 10.19 -15.63 -29.38
C ARG A 243 9.78 -15.34 -27.93
N GLN A 244 10.69 -14.74 -27.16
CA GLN A 244 10.49 -14.48 -25.74
C GLN A 244 10.71 -13.01 -25.34
N ILE A 245 9.98 -12.57 -24.32
CA ILE A 245 10.21 -11.30 -23.62
C ILE A 245 10.81 -11.60 -22.25
N LEU A 246 12.01 -11.09 -22.00
CA LEU A 246 12.73 -11.28 -20.73
C LEU A 246 12.35 -10.18 -19.74
N VAL A 247 11.62 -10.53 -18.68
CA VAL A 247 11.22 -9.53 -17.67
C VAL A 247 12.37 -9.32 -16.70
N ARG A 248 13.05 -8.18 -16.82
CA ARG A 248 14.26 -7.85 -16.03
C ARG A 248 14.22 -6.45 -15.39
N GLU A 249 13.48 -5.53 -15.98
CA GLU A 249 13.35 -4.14 -15.52
C GLU A 249 11.87 -3.74 -15.44
N ALA A 250 11.57 -2.78 -14.58
CA ALA A 250 10.27 -2.14 -14.47
C ALA A 250 10.44 -0.62 -14.34
N LEU A 251 9.53 0.15 -14.93
CA LEU A 251 9.49 1.60 -14.77
C LEU A 251 8.67 1.97 -13.53
N VAL A 252 9.35 2.43 -12.48
CA VAL A 252 8.74 2.85 -11.23
C VAL A 252 9.05 4.33 -11.00
N ARG A 253 8.00 5.16 -10.95
CA ARG A 253 8.10 6.62 -10.73
C ARG A 253 9.07 7.32 -11.71
N GLY A 254 9.07 6.87 -12.96
CA GLY A 254 9.90 7.45 -14.03
C GLY A 254 11.35 6.98 -14.03
N LYS A 255 11.74 6.08 -13.11
CA LYS A 255 13.06 5.44 -13.09
C LYS A 255 12.94 3.97 -13.46
N LEU A 256 13.88 3.47 -14.25
CA LEU A 256 14.02 2.04 -14.47
C LEU A 256 14.64 1.43 -13.21
N THR A 257 14.04 0.35 -12.76
CA THR A 257 14.48 -0.41 -11.58
C THR A 257 14.52 -1.88 -11.94
N ASP A 258 15.57 -2.58 -11.52
CA ASP A 258 15.67 -4.02 -11.73
C ASP A 258 14.53 -4.74 -11.01
N THR A 259 13.92 -5.71 -11.68
CA THR A 259 12.93 -6.59 -11.05
C THR A 259 13.60 -7.66 -10.17
N ASN A 260 14.91 -7.83 -10.31
CA ASN A 260 15.69 -8.95 -9.77
C ASN A 260 16.00 -8.85 -8.26
N THR A 261 15.65 -7.76 -7.57
CA THR A 261 15.90 -7.59 -6.12
C THR A 261 15.01 -8.47 -5.22
N GLY A 262 14.59 -9.65 -5.71
CA GLY A 262 13.69 -10.58 -5.03
C GLY A 262 13.35 -11.86 -5.81
N GLY A 263 14.07 -12.20 -6.87
CA GLY A 263 14.03 -13.54 -7.48
C GLY A 263 13.03 -13.80 -8.60
N SER A 264 12.27 -12.82 -9.11
CA SER A 264 11.39 -13.05 -10.29
C SER A 264 11.98 -12.51 -11.60
N SER A 265 13.00 -13.19 -12.09
CA SER A 265 13.30 -13.20 -13.52
C SER A 265 12.44 -14.25 -14.19
N ARG A 266 11.64 -13.85 -15.19
CA ARG A 266 10.87 -14.80 -16.01
C ARG A 266 10.96 -14.45 -17.48
N GLU A 267 10.74 -15.45 -18.31
CA GLU A 267 10.58 -15.36 -19.75
C GLU A 267 9.10 -15.45 -20.07
N ILE A 268 8.65 -14.60 -20.98
CA ILE A 268 7.28 -14.61 -21.48
C ILE A 268 7.27 -15.03 -22.93
N ASP A 269 6.46 -16.03 -23.25
CA ASP A 269 6.34 -16.53 -24.61
C ASP A 269 5.46 -15.56 -25.43
N MET A 270 5.95 -15.19 -26.61
CA MET A 270 5.21 -14.29 -27.50
C MET A 270 4.21 -15.08 -28.35
N SER A 271 2.94 -14.68 -28.30
CA SER A 271 2.00 -15.08 -29.33
C SER A 271 2.41 -14.48 -30.69
N GLN A 272 1.97 -15.12 -31.78
CA GLN A 272 2.33 -14.70 -33.14
C GLN A 272 2.02 -13.21 -33.39
N ILE A 273 0.86 -12.72 -32.94
CA ILE A 273 0.45 -11.33 -33.10
C ILE A 273 1.36 -10.34 -32.33
N VAL A 274 1.87 -10.75 -31.16
CA VAL A 274 2.81 -9.94 -30.37
C VAL A 274 4.17 -9.90 -31.06
N TYR A 275 4.66 -11.05 -31.52
CA TYR A 275 5.91 -11.17 -32.26
C TYR A 275 5.91 -10.26 -33.49
N GLU A 276 4.89 -10.38 -34.35
CA GLU A 276 4.78 -9.60 -35.58
C GLU A 276 4.71 -8.09 -35.30
N SER A 277 3.93 -7.69 -34.29
CA SER A 277 3.79 -6.28 -33.92
C SER A 277 5.09 -5.69 -33.37
N LEU A 278 5.82 -6.43 -32.53
CA LEU A 278 7.13 -6.00 -32.02
C LEU A 278 8.17 -5.97 -33.13
N HIS A 279 8.15 -6.93 -34.05
CA HIS A 279 9.08 -7.00 -35.17
C HIS A 279 8.86 -5.83 -36.15
N ASP A 280 7.61 -5.55 -36.53
CA ASP A 280 7.27 -4.38 -37.36
C ASP A 280 7.65 -3.07 -36.67
N ARG A 281 7.39 -2.95 -35.36
CA ARG A 281 7.81 -1.78 -34.59
C ARG A 281 9.33 -1.60 -34.56
N LYS A 282 10.10 -2.67 -34.44
CA LYS A 282 11.58 -2.60 -34.43
C LYS A 282 12.13 -2.03 -35.73
N ARG A 283 11.47 -2.31 -36.87
CA ARG A 283 11.82 -1.72 -38.17
C ARG A 283 11.50 -0.23 -38.27
N LYS A 284 10.46 0.23 -37.57
CA LYS A 284 9.94 1.61 -37.65
C LYS A 284 10.43 2.54 -36.54
N SER A 285 11.02 2.01 -35.47
CA SER A 285 11.33 2.75 -34.24
C SER A 285 12.83 2.76 -33.93
N GLY A 286 13.28 3.80 -33.22
CA GLY A 286 14.66 3.92 -32.77
C GLY A 286 14.98 3.07 -31.53
N ASN A 287 16.05 3.45 -30.80
CA ASN A 287 16.64 2.67 -29.71
C ASN A 287 15.72 2.35 -28.51
N LYS A 288 14.54 2.97 -28.37
CA LYS A 288 13.61 2.71 -27.26
C LYS A 288 12.36 2.01 -27.77
N LEU A 289 11.96 0.93 -27.10
CA LEU A 289 10.75 0.18 -27.46
C LEU A 289 9.49 1.01 -27.21
N PHE A 290 9.25 1.43 -25.97
CA PHE A 290 8.13 2.30 -25.62
C PHE A 290 8.64 3.56 -24.91
N SER A 291 8.32 4.72 -25.48
CA SER A 291 8.69 6.01 -24.90
C SER A 291 7.63 7.07 -25.21
N ALA A 292 7.58 8.10 -24.39
CA ALA A 292 6.88 9.33 -24.71
C ALA A 292 7.62 10.11 -25.81
N ARG A 293 7.11 11.29 -26.17
CA ARG A 293 7.80 12.21 -27.10
C ARG A 293 9.23 12.49 -26.61
N TYR A 294 10.14 12.65 -27.56
CA TYR A 294 11.57 12.93 -27.30
C TYR A 294 12.29 11.86 -26.47
N GLY A 295 11.82 10.61 -26.52
CA GLY A 295 12.47 9.48 -25.85
C GLY A 295 12.32 9.48 -24.32
N GLN A 296 11.44 10.30 -23.76
CA GLN A 296 11.20 10.32 -22.31
C GLN A 296 10.49 9.03 -21.85
N PRO A 297 10.67 8.61 -20.59
CA PRO A 297 9.92 7.48 -20.04
C PRO A 297 8.41 7.70 -20.13
N LEU A 298 7.66 6.61 -20.26
CA LEU A 298 6.21 6.68 -20.27
C LEU A 298 5.68 7.22 -18.94
N ASN A 299 4.73 8.15 -19.03
CA ASN A 299 4.03 8.66 -17.86
C ASN A 299 2.66 7.98 -17.75
N ASN A 300 2.49 7.13 -16.74
CA ASN A 300 1.28 6.34 -16.56
C ASN A 300 0.00 7.19 -16.42
N ARG A 301 0.09 8.37 -15.79
CA ARG A 301 -1.06 9.29 -15.66
C ARG A 301 -1.43 9.87 -17.02
N TYR A 302 -0.45 10.29 -17.81
CA TYR A 302 -0.68 10.77 -19.17
C TYR A 302 -1.31 9.67 -20.04
N LEU A 303 -0.71 8.47 -20.07
CA LEU A 303 -1.22 7.33 -20.84
C LEU A 303 -2.68 7.03 -20.47
N THR A 304 -2.97 6.93 -19.18
CA THR A 304 -4.32 6.61 -18.71
C THR A 304 -5.33 7.69 -19.13
N GLN A 305 -5.01 8.97 -18.95
CA GLN A 305 -5.94 10.07 -19.18
C GLN A 305 -6.07 10.49 -20.65
N ARG A 306 -5.01 10.34 -21.43
CA ARG A 306 -4.92 10.89 -22.80
C ARG A 306 -4.92 9.83 -23.90
N VAL A 307 -4.72 8.56 -23.54
CA VAL A 307 -4.67 7.47 -24.52
C VAL A 307 -5.71 6.41 -24.16
N TRP A 308 -5.75 5.94 -22.91
CA TRP A 308 -6.63 4.85 -22.50
C TRP A 308 -8.10 5.27 -22.38
N TYR A 309 -8.42 6.20 -21.48
CA TYR A 309 -9.81 6.61 -21.24
C TYR A 309 -10.56 7.18 -22.45
N PRO A 310 -9.93 7.95 -23.35
CA PRO A 310 -10.60 8.42 -24.56
C PRO A 310 -11.17 7.29 -25.43
N GLN A 311 -10.58 6.09 -25.43
CA GLN A 311 -11.08 4.97 -26.24
C GLN A 311 -12.49 4.55 -25.86
N PHE A 312 -12.81 4.56 -24.56
CA PHE A 312 -14.08 4.09 -24.03
C PHE A 312 -15.25 4.94 -24.48
N GLY A 313 -15.06 6.27 -24.51
CA GLY A 313 -16.07 7.20 -25.00
C GLY A 313 -16.36 7.01 -26.49
N HIS A 314 -15.34 6.80 -27.31
CA HIS A 314 -15.51 6.57 -28.75
C HIS A 314 -16.13 5.21 -29.08
N LEU A 315 -15.82 4.19 -28.28
CA LEU A 315 -16.29 2.82 -28.50
C LEU A 315 -17.62 2.50 -27.81
N GLY A 316 -18.16 3.44 -27.01
CA GLY A 316 -19.35 3.18 -26.19
C GLY A 316 -19.15 2.12 -25.11
N LEU A 317 -17.91 1.92 -24.65
CA LEU A 317 -17.55 0.91 -23.64
C LEU A 317 -17.55 1.48 -22.23
N ASN A 318 -17.81 0.61 -21.24
CA ASN A 318 -17.70 0.98 -19.83
C ASN A 318 -16.25 1.29 -19.45
N LEU A 319 -16.04 2.34 -18.66
CA LEU A 319 -14.69 2.76 -18.27
C LEU A 319 -14.06 1.73 -17.34
N HIS A 320 -12.96 1.12 -17.81
CA HIS A 320 -12.16 0.19 -17.02
C HIS A 320 -10.74 0.73 -16.79
N ARG A 321 -10.08 0.25 -15.73
CA ARG A 321 -8.68 0.60 -15.47
C ARG A 321 -7.77 -0.11 -16.46
N SER A 322 -6.67 0.53 -16.85
CA SER A 322 -5.68 -0.09 -17.75
C SER A 322 -5.09 -1.39 -17.21
N TYR A 323 -5.08 -1.60 -15.88
CA TYR A 323 -4.64 -2.86 -15.28
C TYR A 323 -5.55 -4.06 -15.62
N GLN A 324 -6.80 -3.84 -16.08
CA GLN A 324 -7.67 -4.92 -16.56
C GLN A 324 -7.09 -5.63 -17.79
N THR A 325 -6.17 -5.02 -18.55
CA THR A 325 -5.45 -5.70 -19.65
C THR A 325 -4.73 -6.98 -19.18
N ARG A 326 -4.04 -6.92 -18.04
CA ARG A 326 -3.39 -8.10 -17.42
C ARG A 326 -4.41 -9.12 -16.94
N HIS A 327 -5.52 -8.66 -16.35
CA HIS A 327 -6.58 -9.57 -15.93
C HIS A 327 -7.24 -10.27 -17.13
N THR A 328 -7.39 -9.54 -18.23
CA THR A 328 -7.92 -10.05 -19.49
C THR A 328 -7.01 -11.11 -20.09
N ALA A 329 -5.69 -10.88 -20.12
CA ALA A 329 -4.73 -11.89 -20.58
C ALA A 329 -4.92 -13.23 -19.83
N ALA A 330 -4.97 -13.18 -18.50
CA ALA A 330 -5.17 -14.36 -17.65
C ALA A 330 -6.50 -15.07 -17.94
N THR A 331 -7.58 -14.31 -18.03
CA THR A 331 -8.91 -14.84 -18.31
C THR A 331 -8.99 -15.46 -19.70
N LEU A 332 -8.37 -14.84 -20.72
CA LEU A 332 -8.36 -15.36 -22.09
C LEU A 332 -7.52 -16.64 -22.19
N TRP A 333 -6.36 -16.72 -21.54
CA TRP A 333 -5.56 -17.95 -21.50
C TRP A 333 -6.30 -19.09 -20.81
N LEU A 334 -6.98 -18.82 -19.68
CA LEU A 334 -7.83 -19.82 -19.02
C LEU A 334 -9.00 -20.24 -19.92
N ALA A 335 -9.64 -19.29 -20.62
CA ALA A 335 -10.72 -19.60 -21.55
C ALA A 335 -10.27 -20.41 -22.76
N ALA A 336 -9.01 -20.25 -23.19
CA ALA A 336 -8.39 -21.05 -24.24
C ALA A 336 -8.05 -22.48 -23.78
N GLY A 337 -8.13 -22.77 -22.47
CA GLY A 337 -7.80 -24.07 -21.90
C GLY A 337 -6.30 -24.26 -21.63
N GLU A 338 -5.54 -23.17 -21.52
CA GLU A 338 -4.10 -23.24 -21.23
C GLU A 338 -3.82 -23.80 -19.84
N ASN A 339 -2.66 -24.45 -19.69
CA ASN A 339 -2.25 -25.03 -18.41
C ASN A 339 -2.12 -23.91 -17.33
N PRO A 340 -2.86 -24.00 -16.20
CA PRO A 340 -2.79 -23.01 -15.13
C PRO A 340 -1.38 -22.77 -14.57
N GLU A 341 -0.51 -23.79 -14.55
CA GLU A 341 0.88 -23.64 -14.11
C GLU A 341 1.71 -22.82 -15.10
N TRP A 342 1.49 -23.02 -16.41
CA TRP A 342 2.10 -22.19 -17.42
C TRP A 342 1.63 -20.74 -17.29
N ILE A 343 0.32 -20.51 -17.11
CA ILE A 343 -0.23 -19.17 -16.87
C ILE A 343 0.39 -18.53 -15.62
N ALA A 344 0.51 -19.26 -14.52
CA ALA A 344 1.10 -18.75 -13.28
C ALA A 344 2.56 -18.33 -13.48
N ARG A 345 3.35 -19.14 -14.22
CA ARG A 345 4.73 -18.79 -14.59
C ARG A 345 4.80 -17.54 -15.47
N GLN A 346 3.99 -17.48 -16.53
CA GLN A 346 3.89 -16.31 -17.42
C GLN A 346 3.55 -15.02 -16.66
N MET A 347 2.69 -15.13 -15.65
CA MET A 347 2.23 -14.01 -14.86
C MET A 347 3.11 -13.66 -13.66
N ASP A 348 4.11 -14.47 -13.30
CA ASP A 348 4.86 -14.31 -12.05
C ASP A 348 3.94 -14.39 -10.81
N HIS A 349 3.13 -15.44 -10.73
CA HIS A 349 2.37 -15.78 -9.53
C HIS A 349 3.12 -16.85 -8.74
N ALA A 350 3.15 -16.70 -7.41
CA ALA A 350 3.78 -17.67 -6.52
C ALA A 350 3.03 -19.01 -6.49
N ASP A 351 1.72 -18.99 -6.76
CA ASP A 351 0.88 -20.18 -6.84
C ASP A 351 -0.21 -20.02 -7.91
N THR A 352 -0.86 -21.15 -8.24
CA THR A 352 -2.02 -21.19 -9.15
C THR A 352 -3.31 -20.80 -8.44
N LYS A 353 -3.36 -20.77 -7.11
CA LYS A 353 -4.55 -20.42 -6.32
C LYS A 353 -5.06 -19.04 -6.67
N MET A 354 -4.16 -18.08 -6.89
CA MET A 354 -4.51 -16.76 -7.38
C MET A 354 -5.31 -16.79 -8.69
N LEU A 355 -5.03 -17.75 -9.59
CA LEU A 355 -5.76 -17.86 -10.85
C LEU A 355 -7.23 -18.25 -10.62
N PHE A 356 -7.45 -19.26 -9.79
CA PHE A 356 -8.79 -19.76 -9.49
C PHE A 356 -9.59 -18.81 -8.60
N GLU A 357 -8.97 -18.09 -7.67
CA GLU A 357 -9.69 -17.12 -6.84
C GLU A 357 -10.10 -15.84 -7.58
N VAL A 358 -9.31 -15.44 -8.59
CA VAL A 358 -9.42 -14.11 -9.20
C VAL A 358 -10.01 -14.14 -10.60
N TYR A 359 -9.71 -15.16 -11.40
CA TYR A 359 -10.06 -15.18 -12.83
C TYR A 359 -11.17 -16.17 -13.19
N SER A 360 -11.20 -17.34 -12.53
CA SER A 360 -12.10 -18.46 -12.90
C SER A 360 -13.57 -18.04 -13.12
N ARG A 361 -14.09 -17.16 -12.26
CA ARG A 361 -15.48 -16.67 -12.30
C ARG A 361 -15.82 -15.87 -13.56
N ASN A 362 -14.80 -15.30 -14.19
CA ASN A 362 -14.94 -14.45 -15.36
C ASN A 362 -14.47 -15.15 -16.64
N VAL A 363 -14.03 -16.41 -16.56
CA VAL A 363 -13.72 -17.22 -17.74
C VAL A 363 -15.04 -17.39 -18.47
N PRO A 364 -15.21 -16.77 -19.66
CA PRO A 364 -16.44 -16.95 -20.39
C PRO A 364 -16.49 -18.42 -20.78
N ASN A 365 -17.65 -19.05 -20.59
CA ASN A 365 -17.86 -20.43 -21.01
C ASN A 365 -17.97 -20.49 -22.55
N HIS A 366 -16.87 -20.14 -23.23
CA HIS A 366 -16.80 -20.00 -24.68
C HIS A 366 -16.89 -21.35 -25.37
N THR A 367 -16.47 -22.41 -24.70
CA THR A 367 -16.40 -23.73 -25.31
C THR A 367 -17.67 -24.54 -25.09
N ARG A 368 -18.40 -24.42 -23.96
CA ARG A 368 -19.49 -25.36 -23.56
C ARG A 368 -19.13 -26.84 -23.82
N LYS A 369 -17.83 -27.11 -23.80
CA LYS A 369 -17.18 -28.33 -24.28
C LYS A 369 -16.16 -28.78 -23.23
N ASP A 370 -16.43 -28.47 -21.97
CA ASP A 370 -15.72 -29.10 -20.85
C ASP A 370 -15.83 -30.61 -21.02
N GLY A 371 -14.71 -31.32 -20.87
CA GLY A 371 -14.63 -32.73 -21.20
C GLY A 371 -14.35 -33.04 -22.68
N SER A 372 -14.55 -32.13 -23.65
CA SER A 372 -14.29 -32.45 -25.08
C SER A 372 -12.82 -32.74 -25.41
N ALA A 373 -11.88 -32.14 -24.69
CA ALA A 373 -10.46 -32.45 -24.82
C ALA A 373 -10.18 -33.86 -24.27
N PHE A 374 -10.81 -34.22 -23.14
CA PHE A 374 -10.73 -35.54 -22.55
C PHE A 374 -11.41 -36.60 -23.45
N GLU A 375 -12.58 -36.31 -24.01
CA GLU A 375 -13.26 -37.15 -25.00
C GLU A 375 -12.43 -37.36 -26.27
N ARG A 376 -11.71 -36.33 -26.74
CA ARG A 376 -10.78 -36.47 -27.87
C ARG A 376 -9.60 -37.37 -27.53
N LEU A 377 -9.05 -37.24 -26.32
CA LEU A 377 -7.99 -38.13 -25.81
C LEU A 377 -8.50 -39.57 -25.71
N LEU A 378 -9.68 -39.80 -25.13
CA LEU A 378 -10.26 -41.13 -25.04
C LEU A 378 -10.50 -41.72 -26.43
N LYS A 379 -10.97 -40.91 -27.39
CA LYS A 379 -11.14 -41.38 -28.77
C LYS A 379 -9.81 -41.73 -29.43
N SER A 380 -8.75 -40.94 -29.26
CA SER A 380 -7.45 -41.27 -29.86
C SER A 380 -6.83 -42.55 -29.27
N GLU A 381 -6.99 -42.75 -27.96
CA GLU A 381 -6.36 -43.88 -27.25
C GLU A 381 -7.18 -45.18 -27.28
N PHE A 382 -8.51 -45.11 -27.32
CA PHE A 382 -9.38 -46.30 -27.20
C PHE A 382 -10.10 -46.69 -28.51
N VAL A 383 -10.28 -45.80 -29.49
CA VAL A 383 -10.89 -46.17 -30.79
C VAL A 383 -9.88 -46.88 -31.69
N SER A 384 -8.58 -46.64 -31.50
CA SER A 384 -7.49 -47.33 -32.21
C SER A 384 -7.34 -48.81 -31.82
N VAL A 385 -7.96 -49.25 -30.72
CA VAL A 385 -7.92 -50.65 -30.24
C VAL A 385 -9.02 -51.51 -30.90
N GLN A 386 -10.09 -50.91 -31.43
CA GLN A 386 -11.22 -51.65 -32.01
C GLN A 386 -11.11 -51.90 -33.52
N SER A 387 -10.10 -51.37 -34.20
CA SER A 387 -9.94 -51.46 -35.66
C SER A 387 -8.84 -52.42 -36.14
N ASN A 388 -8.38 -53.35 -35.31
CA ASN A 388 -7.45 -54.41 -35.73
C ASN A 388 -8.16 -55.78 -35.76
N PRO A 389 -8.84 -56.14 -36.87
CA PRO A 389 -9.40 -57.48 -37.03
C PRO A 389 -8.25 -58.45 -37.28
N LYS A 390 -7.91 -59.28 -36.28
CA LYS A 390 -7.17 -60.50 -36.58
C LYS A 390 -8.15 -61.50 -37.17
N GLU A 391 -8.05 -61.64 -38.49
CA GLU A 391 -8.26 -62.90 -39.18
C GLU A 391 -7.68 -64.04 -38.33
N ALA A 392 -8.56 -64.95 -37.90
CA ALA A 392 -8.18 -66.24 -37.36
C ALA A 392 -9.25 -67.25 -37.76
N ASN A 393 -8.92 -67.95 -38.86
CA ASN A 393 -9.48 -69.19 -39.40
C ASN A 393 -10.87 -69.17 -40.04
#